data_AF-A0A7Y5FSM3-F1
#
_entry.id   AF-A0A7Y5FSM3-F1
#
_cell.length_a   1.000
_cell.length_b   1.000
_cell.length_c   1.000
_cell.angle_alpha   90.00
_cell.angle_beta   90.00
_cell.angle_gamma   90.00
#
_symmetry.space_group_name_H-M   'P 1'
#
loop_
_entity.id
_entity.type
_entity.pdbx_description
1 polymer ?
#
loop_
_entity_poly.entity_id
_entity_poly.type
_entity_poly.pdbx_seq_one_letter_code
_entity_poly.pdbx_strand_id
1 'polypeptide(L)'
;MFAQSAALTEAYISLKFSAYTKQDCIEVAKQAARVIEGCKKAKSDVYTNGPKIHGAAQQSQLDLLDIWEMKACAIFDNASDMAAKAK
;
A
#
# COMPACT_ATOMS: atom_id res chain seq x y z
N MET A 1 1.01 -4.73 9.57
CA MET A 1 1.05 -4.49 8.11
C MET A 1 -0.08 -5.17 7.35
N PHE A 2 -0.30 -6.48 7.51
CA PHE A 2 -1.36 -7.20 6.79
C PHE A 2 -2.76 -6.57 6.96
N ALA A 3 -3.13 -6.21 8.20
CA ALA A 3 -4.39 -5.52 8.50
C ALA A 3 -4.53 -4.15 7.82
N GLN A 4 -3.41 -3.42 7.64
CA GLN A 4 -3.42 -2.11 6.96
C GLN A 4 -3.58 -2.25 5.44
N SER A 5 -3.02 -3.33 4.84
CA SER A 5 -3.22 -3.63 3.42
C SER A 5 -4.66 -4.07 3.11
N ALA A 6 -5.28 -4.86 3.98
CA ALA A 6 -6.68 -5.25 3.84
C ALA A 6 -7.62 -4.04 3.92
N ALA A 7 -7.45 -3.20 4.95
CA ALA A 7 -8.24 -1.97 5.13
C ALA A 7 -8.08 -0.99 3.95
N LEU A 8 -6.87 -0.84 3.41
CA LEU A 8 -6.63 -0.01 2.21
C LEU A 8 -7.37 -0.56 0.98
N THR A 9 -7.40 -1.88 0.83
CA THR A 9 -8.08 -2.55 -0.29
C THR A 9 -9.59 -2.34 -0.18
N GLU A 10 -10.16 -2.48 1.01
CA GLU A 10 -11.58 -2.22 1.27
C GLU A 10 -11.94 -0.75 1.02
N ALA A 11 -11.12 0.19 1.49
CA ALA A 11 -11.31 1.62 1.26
C ALA A 11 -11.31 1.95 -0.24
N TYR A 12 -10.37 1.36 -1.01
CA TYR A 12 -10.30 1.54 -2.45
C TYR A 12 -11.48 0.90 -3.19
N ILE A 13 -11.93 -0.29 -2.78
CA ILE A 13 -13.14 -0.92 -3.33
C ILE A 13 -14.35 -0.02 -3.08
N SER A 14 -14.54 0.47 -1.85
CA SER A 14 -15.64 1.38 -1.53
C SER A 14 -15.60 2.63 -2.39
N LEU A 15 -14.41 3.17 -2.64
CA LEU A 15 -14.19 4.34 -3.48
C LEU A 15 -14.52 4.10 -4.95
N LYS A 16 -14.29 2.89 -5.46
CA LYS A 16 -14.58 2.51 -6.86
C LYS A 16 -16.08 2.28 -7.12
N PHE A 17 -16.82 1.79 -6.13
CA PHE A 17 -18.21 1.35 -6.30
C PHE A 17 -19.26 2.29 -5.66
N SER A 18 -18.84 3.29 -4.89
CA SER A 18 -19.74 4.28 -4.27
C SER A 18 -19.60 5.66 -4.93
N ALA A 19 -20.55 6.56 -4.66
CA ALA A 19 -20.35 7.98 -4.96
C ALA A 19 -19.18 8.49 -4.10
N TYR A 20 -18.09 8.90 -4.75
CA TYR A 20 -16.87 9.38 -4.09
C TYR A 20 -16.71 10.88 -4.31
N THR A 21 -16.21 11.57 -3.29
CA THR A 21 -15.76 12.96 -3.42
C THR A 21 -14.27 13.01 -3.74
N LYS A 22 -13.81 14.15 -4.26
CA LYS A 22 -12.37 14.40 -4.44
C LYS A 22 -11.57 14.24 -3.13
N GLN A 23 -12.18 14.61 -2.01
CA GLN A 23 -11.60 14.48 -0.68
C GLN A 23 -11.35 13.00 -0.32
N ASP A 24 -12.33 12.13 -0.60
CA ASP A 24 -12.22 10.69 -0.32
C ASP A 24 -11.09 10.05 -1.11
N CYS A 25 -10.93 10.43 -2.39
CA CYS A 25 -9.84 9.96 -3.23
C CYS A 25 -8.48 10.36 -2.66
N ILE A 26 -8.36 11.60 -2.18
CA ILE A 26 -7.13 12.11 -1.55
C ILE A 26 -6.83 11.36 -0.25
N GLU A 27 -7.84 11.05 0.56
CA GLU A 27 -7.64 10.29 1.80
C GLU A 27 -7.18 8.85 1.52
N VAL A 28 -7.77 8.17 0.53
CA VAL A 28 -7.32 6.83 0.12
C VAL A 28 -5.89 6.89 -0.45
N ALA A 29 -5.56 7.92 -1.25
CA ALA A 29 -4.19 8.13 -1.73
C ALA A 29 -3.21 8.35 -0.57
N LYS A 30 -3.55 9.17 0.43
CA LYS A 30 -2.70 9.35 1.63
C LYS A 30 -2.51 8.06 2.42
N GLN A 31 -3.56 7.24 2.56
CA GLN A 31 -3.46 5.94 3.21
C GLN A 31 -2.53 5.01 2.43
N ALA A 32 -2.67 4.96 1.10
CA ALA A 32 -1.78 4.20 0.22
C ALA A 32 -0.32 4.65 0.37
N ALA A 33 -0.06 5.96 0.38
CA ALA A 33 1.29 6.52 0.57
C ALA A 33 1.93 6.07 1.90
N ARG A 34 1.16 6.08 3.00
CA ARG A 34 1.65 5.57 4.31
C ARG A 34 1.99 4.09 4.26
N VAL A 35 1.19 3.28 3.56
CA VAL A 35 1.45 1.85 3.39
C VAL A 35 2.72 1.62 2.56
N ILE A 36 2.92 2.38 1.49
CA ILE A 36 4.14 2.32 0.66
C ILE A 36 5.37 2.65 1.51
N GLU A 37 5.35 3.76 2.25
CA GLU A 37 6.45 4.16 3.13
C GLU A 37 6.73 3.12 4.20
N GLY A 38 5.67 2.56 4.80
CA GLY A 38 5.78 1.44 5.74
C GLY A 38 6.47 0.24 5.12
N CYS A 39 6.07 -0.18 3.91
CA CYS A 39 6.68 -1.32 3.21
C CYS A 39 8.16 -1.06 2.92
N LYS A 40 8.53 0.13 2.44
CA LYS A 40 9.94 0.51 2.21
C LYS A 40 10.76 0.45 3.50
N LYS A 41 10.22 0.95 4.61
CA LYS A 41 10.88 0.89 5.91
C LYS A 41 11.04 -0.55 6.39
N ALA A 42 10.02 -1.39 6.28
CA ALA A 42 10.11 -2.79 6.67
C ALA A 42 11.10 -3.58 5.80
N LYS A 43 11.17 -3.31 4.49
CA LYS A 43 12.20 -3.91 3.62
C LYS A 43 13.59 -3.51 4.09
N SER A 44 13.80 -2.21 4.34
CA SER A 44 15.06 -1.72 4.90
C SER A 44 15.40 -2.43 6.20
N ASP A 45 14.44 -2.57 7.13
CA ASP A 45 14.65 -3.27 8.40
C ASP A 45 14.96 -4.75 8.21
N VAL A 46 14.37 -5.44 7.23
CA VAL A 46 14.72 -6.83 6.89
C VAL A 46 16.19 -6.94 6.44
N TYR A 47 16.72 -5.93 5.74
CA TYR A 47 18.13 -5.89 5.34
C TYR A 47 19.08 -5.46 6.48
N THR A 48 18.68 -4.53 7.34
CA THR A 48 19.57 -3.92 8.35
C THR A 48 19.50 -4.57 9.72
N ASN A 49 18.30 -4.92 10.18
CA ASN A 49 18.00 -5.29 11.57
C ASN A 49 17.37 -6.69 11.70
N GLY A 50 16.94 -7.29 10.58
CA GLY A 50 16.40 -8.64 10.57
C GLY A 50 17.41 -9.66 11.09
N PRO A 51 16.97 -10.75 11.74
CA PRO A 51 17.86 -11.86 12.01
C PRO A 51 18.49 -12.27 10.67
N LYS A 52 19.80 -12.57 10.67
CA LYS A 52 20.57 -13.00 9.48
C LYS A 52 20.12 -14.39 8.97
N ILE A 53 18.81 -14.57 8.81
CA ILE A 53 18.17 -15.74 8.23
C ILE A 53 18.35 -15.61 6.72
N HIS A 54 19.59 -15.70 6.27
CA HIS A 54 19.89 -15.72 4.84
C HIS A 54 19.28 -16.98 4.23
N GLY A 55 18.34 -16.81 3.30
CA GLY A 55 17.67 -17.93 2.62
C GLY A 55 16.21 -17.67 2.28
N ALA A 56 15.47 -18.74 1.98
CA ALA A 56 14.10 -18.70 1.46
C ALA A 56 13.10 -17.95 2.36
N ALA A 57 13.30 -17.93 3.68
CA ALA A 57 12.41 -17.25 4.62
C ALA A 57 12.53 -15.71 4.54
N GLN A 58 13.76 -15.18 4.45
CA GLN A 58 14.00 -13.75 4.23
C GLN A 58 13.47 -13.32 2.85
N GLN A 59 13.71 -14.13 1.82
CA GLN A 59 13.21 -13.88 0.48
C GLN A 59 11.67 -13.85 0.45
N SER A 60 11.01 -14.83 1.06
CA SER A 60 9.54 -14.88 1.13
C SER A 60 8.95 -13.66 1.84
N GLN A 61 9.61 -13.15 2.88
CA GLN A 61 9.17 -11.93 3.57
C GLN A 61 9.33 -10.68 2.70
N LEU A 62 10.43 -10.57 1.95
CA LEU A 62 10.65 -9.48 1.00
C LEU A 62 9.64 -9.54 -0.16
N ASP A 63 9.38 -10.71 -0.71
CA ASP A 63 8.41 -10.93 -1.79
C ASP A 63 6.99 -10.50 -1.36
N LEU A 64 6.59 -10.82 -0.12
CA LEU A 64 5.31 -10.35 0.43
C LEU A 64 5.24 -8.83 0.56
N LEU A 65 6.33 -8.19 1.01
CA LEU A 65 6.42 -6.73 1.12
C LEU A 65 6.44 -6.07 -0.28
N ASP A 66 7.05 -6.69 -1.28
CA ASP A 66 7.00 -6.26 -2.69
C ASP A 66 5.58 -6.29 -3.22
N ILE A 67 4.86 -7.40 -3.03
CA ILE A 67 3.47 -7.55 -3.47
C ILE A 67 2.58 -6.46 -2.83
N TRP A 68 2.75 -6.18 -1.54
CA TRP A 68 1.97 -5.13 -0.87
C TRP A 68 2.32 -3.73 -1.33
N GLU A 69 3.61 -3.44 -1.53
CA GLU A 69 4.04 -2.15 -2.07
C GLU A 69 3.46 -1.93 -3.47
N MET A 70 3.56 -2.93 -4.36
CA MET A 70 3.01 -2.84 -5.72
C MET A 70 1.50 -2.59 -5.72
N LYS A 71 0.75 -3.29 -4.85
CA LYS A 71 -0.70 -3.06 -4.71
C LYS A 71 -1.01 -1.67 -4.19
N ALA A 72 -0.27 -1.18 -3.19
CA ALA A 72 -0.47 0.14 -2.63
C ALA A 72 -0.13 1.25 -3.66
N CYS A 73 0.94 1.08 -4.45
CA CYS A 73 1.26 1.98 -5.57
C CYS A 73 0.12 2.04 -6.60
N ALA A 74 -0.39 0.88 -7.02
CA ALA A 74 -1.50 0.84 -7.96
C ALA A 74 -2.77 1.53 -7.42
N ILE A 75 -3.05 1.40 -6.12
CA ILE A 75 -4.17 2.10 -5.46
C ILE A 75 -3.90 3.61 -5.42
N PHE A 76 -2.67 4.02 -5.08
CA PHE A 76 -2.27 5.42 -5.03
C PHE A 76 -2.45 6.13 -6.38
N ASP A 77 -1.95 5.52 -7.45
CA ASP A 77 -2.02 6.09 -8.81
C ASP A 77 -3.48 6.21 -9.26
N ASN A 78 -4.27 5.15 -9.09
CA ASN A 78 -5.69 5.17 -9.44
C ASN A 78 -6.49 6.18 -8.62
N ALA A 79 -6.28 6.25 -7.30
CA ALA A 79 -6.96 7.21 -6.43
C ALA A 79 -6.58 8.66 -6.80
N SER A 80 -5.32 8.90 -7.15
CA SER A 80 -4.84 10.22 -7.61
C SER A 80 -5.48 10.62 -8.94
N ASP A 81 -5.56 9.69 -9.89
CA ASP A 81 -6.25 9.89 -11.17
C ASP A 81 -7.74 10.16 -10.99
N MET A 82 -8.40 9.44 -10.07
CA MET A 82 -9.80 9.66 -9.72
C MET A 82 -10.01 11.03 -9.07
N ALA A 83 -9.12 11.46 -8.17
CA ALA A 83 -9.16 12.79 -7.56
C ALA A 83 -8.99 13.92 -8.59
N ALA A 84 -8.18 13.70 -9.63
CA ALA A 84 -7.98 14.67 -10.71
C ALA A 84 -9.21 14.80 -11.63
N LYS A 85 -9.99 13.71 -11.78
CA LYS A 85 -11.19 13.65 -12.63
C LYS A 85 -12.49 13.99 -11.89
N ALA A 86 -12.49 13.93 -10.55
CA ALA A 86 -13.62 14.30 -9.72
C ALA A 86 -13.94 15.80 -9.87
N LYS A 87 -15.19 16.12 -10.22
CA LYS A 87 -15.70 17.48 -10.39
C LYS A 87 -15.87 18.21 -9.07
#